data_AF-A0A662HFC3-F1
#
_entry.id   AF-A0A662HFC3-F1
#
_cell.length_a   1.000
_cell.length_b   1.000
_cell.length_c   1.000
_cell.angle_alpha   90.00
_cell.angle_beta   90.00
_cell.angle_gamma   90.00
#
_symmetry.space_group_name_H-M   'P 1'
#
loop_
_entity.id
_entity.type
_entity.pdbx_description
1 polymer ?
#
loop_
_entity_poly.entity_id
_entity_poly.type
_entity_poly.pdbx_seq_one_letter_code
_entity_poly.pdbx_strand_id
1 'polypeptide(L)'
;MRNSIETRYTGTYAKVKPQRRKARVFLKGIAVTSRERVYFREFLEKYREFKVLAYDLMEILCEKVRAILTKRVRKLRDFYDLYMLDRARLRVEDYKKEIALKLRPVLRYLLYLSTLKTGTPRAFRTSASLLLSYGYPWYSRHF
;
A
#
# COMPACT_ATOMS: atom_id res chain seq x y z
N MET A 1 -13.08 -25.21 5.97
CA MET A 1 -13.86 -24.09 5.40
C MET A 1 -13.13 -22.75 5.57
N ARG A 2 -12.05 -22.49 4.82
CA ARG A 2 -11.34 -21.18 4.83
C ARG A 2 -10.98 -20.66 3.42
N ASN A 3 -11.51 -21.28 2.36
CA ASN A 3 -11.02 -21.04 0.99
C ASN A 3 -12.05 -20.40 0.04
N SER A 4 -13.16 -19.85 0.55
CA SER A 4 -14.26 -19.38 -0.29
C SER A 4 -14.37 -17.85 -0.40
N ILE A 5 -13.64 -17.10 0.42
CA ILE A 5 -13.70 -15.62 0.46
C ILE A 5 -12.52 -15.00 -0.32
N GLU A 6 -11.33 -15.61 -0.31
CA GLU A 6 -10.16 -15.09 -1.05
C GLU A 6 -10.32 -15.14 -2.58
N THR A 7 -11.13 -16.07 -3.08
CA THR A 7 -11.29 -16.31 -4.52
C THR A 7 -12.21 -15.30 -5.22
N ARG A 8 -13.02 -14.54 -4.48
CA ARG A 8 -13.96 -13.56 -5.08
C ARG A 8 -13.39 -12.13 -5.17
N TYR A 9 -12.30 -11.82 -4.45
CA TYR A 9 -11.62 -10.52 -4.52
C TYR A 9 -10.45 -10.49 -5.51
N THR A 10 -10.06 -11.65 -6.06
CA THR A 10 -8.90 -11.85 -6.94
C THR A 10 -9.27 -11.79 -8.44
N GLY A 11 -10.36 -11.11 -8.80
CA GLY A 11 -10.85 -11.07 -10.19
C GLY A 11 -10.06 -10.19 -11.17
N THR A 12 -9.36 -9.15 -10.71
CA THR A 12 -8.69 -8.17 -11.60
C THR A 12 -7.53 -7.44 -10.92
N TYR A 13 -6.77 -8.11 -10.06
CA TYR A 13 -5.48 -7.59 -9.58
C TYR A 13 -4.42 -8.48 -10.17
N ALA A 14 -3.59 -7.94 -11.06
CA ALA A 14 -2.38 -8.63 -11.51
C ALA A 14 -1.69 -9.20 -10.26
N LYS A 15 -1.49 -10.52 -10.21
CA LYS A 15 -0.80 -11.19 -9.09
C LYS A 15 0.60 -10.59 -9.00
N VAL A 16 0.79 -9.59 -8.15
CA VAL A 16 2.10 -8.99 -7.92
C VAL A 16 2.93 -10.03 -7.18
N LYS A 17 3.96 -10.55 -7.86
CA LYS A 17 4.85 -11.55 -7.27
C LYS A 17 5.75 -10.86 -6.24
N PRO A 18 5.83 -11.38 -5.00
CA PRO A 18 6.77 -10.86 -4.02
C PRO A 18 8.20 -11.05 -4.52
N GLN A 19 9.05 -10.07 -4.24
CA GLN A 19 10.45 -10.04 -4.62
C GLN A 19 11.34 -10.32 -3.41
N ARG A 20 12.40 -11.11 -3.59
CA ARG A 20 13.41 -11.32 -2.53
C ARG A 20 14.31 -10.09 -2.44
N ARG A 21 14.32 -9.41 -1.30
CA ARG A 21 15.15 -8.25 -1.02
C ARG A 21 16.01 -8.50 0.23
N LYS A 22 17.22 -7.94 0.26
CA LYS A 22 18.06 -7.95 1.47
C LYS A 22 17.56 -6.89 2.44
N ALA A 23 17.31 -7.27 3.69
CA ALA A 23 16.99 -6.31 4.73
C ALA A 23 18.20 -5.42 5.01
N ARG A 24 17.97 -4.10 5.14
CA ARG A 24 19.01 -3.18 5.58
C ARG A 24 19.15 -3.32 7.09
N VAL A 25 20.30 -3.82 7.53
CA VAL A 25 20.63 -3.96 8.95
C VAL A 25 21.33 -2.71 9.45
N PHE A 26 21.20 -2.43 10.75
CA PHE A 26 21.77 -1.23 11.38
C PHE A 26 23.29 -1.18 11.26
N LEU A 27 23.95 -2.33 11.36
CA LEU A 27 25.42 -2.44 11.28
C LEU A 27 25.98 -2.40 9.85
N LYS A 28 25.14 -2.17 8.84
CA LYS A 28 25.58 -2.14 7.45
C LYS A 28 26.51 -0.95 7.21
N GLY A 29 27.76 -1.22 6.87
CA GLY A 29 28.79 -0.20 6.61
C GLY A 29 29.55 0.28 7.84
N ILE A 30 29.29 -0.32 9.02
CA ILE A 30 30.04 -0.05 10.25
C ILE A 30 31.18 -1.06 10.37
N ALA A 31 32.41 -0.57 10.55
CA ALA A 31 33.55 -1.43 10.81
C ALA A 31 33.49 -1.95 12.27
N VAL A 32 33.42 -3.27 12.42
CA VAL A 32 33.46 -3.93 13.74
C VAL A 32 34.81 -4.59 13.90
N THR A 33 35.55 -4.19 14.94
CA THR A 33 36.90 -4.69 15.24
C THR A 33 36.88 -6.15 15.70
N SER A 34 38.03 -6.81 15.64
CA SER A 34 38.18 -8.21 16.04
C SER A 34 37.83 -8.43 17.52
N ARG A 35 38.15 -7.48 18.41
CA ARG A 35 37.81 -7.56 19.84
C ARG A 35 36.30 -7.46 20.06
N GLU A 36 35.64 -6.49 19.43
CA GLU A 36 34.18 -6.32 19.53
C GLU A 36 33.42 -7.55 19.02
N ARG A 37 33.93 -8.21 17.97
CA ARG A 37 33.33 -9.46 17.46
C ARG A 37 33.34 -10.59 18.49
N VAL A 38 34.39 -10.67 19.30
CA VAL A 38 34.51 -11.69 20.34
C VAL A 38 33.59 -11.34 21.52
N TYR A 39 33.64 -10.10 21.99
CA TYR A 39 32.83 -9.66 23.15
C TYR A 39 31.32 -9.62 22.87
N PHE A 40 30.91 -9.22 21.66
CA PHE A 40 29.50 -8.99 21.31
C PHE A 40 28.95 -9.99 20.30
N ARG A 41 29.56 -11.17 20.15
CA ARG A 41 29.20 -12.15 19.11
C ARG A 41 27.70 -12.39 18.98
N GLU A 42 27.04 -12.76 20.07
CA GLU A 42 25.60 -13.09 20.08
C GLU A 42 24.72 -11.89 19.72
N PHE A 43 25.16 -10.68 20.09
CA PHE A 43 24.47 -9.44 19.75
C PHE A 43 24.63 -9.12 18.26
N LEU A 44 25.86 -9.23 17.73
CA LEU A 44 26.16 -8.96 16.33
C LEU A 44 25.47 -9.94 15.38
N GLU A 45 25.29 -11.20 15.78
CA GLU A 45 24.55 -12.19 15.00
C GLU A 45 23.09 -11.78 14.74
N LYS A 46 22.45 -11.04 15.66
CA LYS A 46 21.09 -10.52 15.48
C LYS A 46 20.97 -9.47 14.36
N TYR A 47 22.08 -8.80 14.03
CA TYR A 47 22.14 -7.81 12.96
C TYR A 47 22.70 -8.37 11.66
N ARG A 48 22.74 -9.70 11.51
CA ARG A 48 23.14 -10.34 10.26
C ARG A 48 22.15 -10.00 9.15
N GLU A 49 22.66 -9.65 7.97
CA GLU A 49 21.81 -9.46 6.78
C GLU A 49 21.06 -10.75 6.43
N PHE A 50 19.76 -10.64 6.22
CA PHE A 50 18.92 -11.74 5.75
C PHE A 50 18.00 -11.29 4.61
N LYS A 51 17.46 -12.26 3.88
CA LYS A 51 16.55 -12.02 2.75
C LYS A 51 15.10 -12.07 3.25
N VAL A 52 14.32 -11.09 2.83
CA VAL A 52 12.88 -11.03 3.07
C VAL A 52 12.13 -11.03 1.74
N LEU A 53 10.91 -11.56 1.76
CA LEU A 53 9.96 -11.35 0.67
C LEU A 53 9.31 -9.99 0.89
N ALA A 54 9.46 -9.11 -0.09
CA ALA A 54 8.90 -7.78 -0.08
C ALA A 54 7.97 -7.60 -1.28
N TYR A 55 6.98 -6.73 -1.14
CA TYR A 55 6.17 -6.29 -2.27
C TYR A 55 7.01 -5.48 -3.26
N ASP A 56 6.52 -5.40 -4.49
CA ASP A 56 7.04 -4.45 -5.47
C ASP A 56 6.70 -3.00 -5.07
N LEU A 57 7.53 -2.04 -5.48
CA LEU A 57 7.36 -0.63 -5.12
C LEU A 57 6.04 -0.06 -5.65
N MET A 58 5.59 -0.50 -6.83
CA MET A 58 4.29 -0.11 -7.39
C MET A 58 3.13 -0.56 -6.49
N GLU A 59 3.17 -1.79 -5.99
CA GLU A 59 2.13 -2.32 -5.09
C GLU A 59 2.13 -1.57 -3.75
N ILE A 60 3.31 -1.28 -3.21
CA ILE A 60 3.45 -0.46 -2.00
C ILE A 60 2.83 0.93 -2.23
N LEU A 61 3.12 1.58 -3.36
CA LEU A 61 2.57 2.89 -3.71
C LEU A 61 1.03 2.84 -3.77
N CYS A 62 0.47 1.88 -4.52
CA CYS A 62 -0.98 1.78 -4.69
C CYS A 62 -1.71 1.58 -3.36
N GLU A 63 -1.17 0.73 -2.49
CA GLU A 63 -1.72 0.49 -1.16
C GLU A 63 -1.61 1.71 -0.23
N LYS A 64 -0.50 2.46 -0.32
CA LYS A 64 -0.30 3.70 0.44
C LYS A 64 -1.29 4.77 0.02
N VAL A 65 -1.46 4.99 -1.28
CA VAL A 65 -2.46 5.95 -1.81
C VAL A 65 -3.88 5.52 -1.43
N ARG A 66 -4.22 4.24 -1.60
CA ARG A 66 -5.52 3.69 -1.18
C ARG A 66 -5.79 3.99 0.30
N ALA A 67 -4.81 3.74 1.17
CA ALA A 67 -4.93 3.98 2.61
C ALA A 67 -5.12 5.47 2.94
N ILE A 68 -4.40 6.38 2.29
CA ILE A 68 -4.54 7.84 2.51
C ILE A 68 -5.95 8.32 2.12
N LEU A 69 -6.50 7.76 1.05
CA LEU A 69 -7.78 8.17 0.50
C LEU A 69 -8.98 7.60 1.27
N THR A 70 -8.84 6.43 1.90
CA THR A 70 -9.98 5.76 2.56
C THR A 70 -9.95 5.83 4.09
N LYS A 71 -8.81 6.07 4.73
CA LYS A 71 -8.73 6.16 6.20
C LYS A 71 -9.22 7.52 6.72
N ARG A 72 -10.00 7.50 7.80
CA ARG A 72 -10.53 8.70 8.47
C ARG A 72 -9.42 9.62 9.00
N VAL A 73 -8.33 9.04 9.51
CA VAL A 73 -7.16 9.78 10.01
C VAL A 73 -5.98 9.46 9.11
N ARG A 74 -5.41 10.51 8.50
CA ARG A 74 -4.25 10.40 7.61
C ARG A 74 -2.98 10.47 8.46
N LYS A 75 -2.19 9.40 8.45
CA LYS A 75 -0.92 9.36 9.20
C LYS A 75 0.17 10.06 8.38
N LEU A 76 0.93 10.96 9.00
CA LEU A 76 2.07 11.65 8.35
C LEU A 76 3.06 10.66 7.70
N ARG A 77 3.24 9.49 8.31
CA ARG A 77 4.09 8.41 7.79
C ARG A 77 3.70 7.96 6.38
N ASP A 78 2.40 7.87 6.08
CA ASP A 78 1.97 7.45 4.75
C ASP A 78 2.35 8.50 3.68
N PHE A 79 2.39 9.79 4.02
CA PHE A 79 2.90 10.85 3.13
C PHE A 79 4.41 10.81 2.97
N TYR A 80 5.15 10.55 4.05
CA TYR A 80 6.60 10.36 3.97
C TYR A 80 6.96 9.17 3.07
N ASP A 81 6.23 8.06 3.18
CA ASP A 81 6.42 6.89 2.32
C ASP A 81 6.19 7.26 0.84
N LEU A 82 5.15 8.04 0.53
CA LEU A 82 4.93 8.55 -0.84
C LEU A 82 6.06 9.46 -1.32
N TYR A 83 6.55 10.37 -0.46
CA TYR A 83 7.70 11.22 -0.81
C TYR A 83 8.94 10.38 -1.12
N MET A 84 9.22 9.33 -0.33
CA MET A 84 10.36 8.44 -0.59
C MET A 84 10.20 7.64 -1.89
N LEU A 85 8.97 7.26 -2.24
CA LEU A 85 8.66 6.59 -3.51
C LEU A 85 8.80 7.53 -4.71
N ASP A 86 8.37 8.79 -4.58
CA ASP A 86 8.56 9.83 -5.59
C ASP A 86 10.05 10.11 -5.82
N ARG A 87 10.85 10.20 -4.76
CA ARG A 87 12.33 10.29 -4.83
C ARG A 87 12.97 9.08 -5.51
N ALA A 88 12.31 7.92 -5.49
CA ALA A 88 12.71 6.73 -6.24
C ALA A 88 12.16 6.69 -7.68
N ARG A 89 11.57 7.80 -8.16
CA ARG A 89 10.96 7.98 -9.48
C ARG A 89 9.66 7.19 -9.70
N LEU A 90 8.96 6.78 -8.64
CA LEU A 90 7.60 6.24 -8.73
C LEU A 90 6.60 7.35 -8.40
N ARG A 91 6.12 8.05 -9.43
CA ARG A 91 5.14 9.13 -9.26
C ARG A 91 3.73 8.57 -9.23
N VAL A 92 2.88 9.14 -8.37
CA VAL A 92 1.50 8.67 -8.19
C VAL A 92 0.69 8.82 -9.49
N GLU A 93 1.00 9.84 -10.29
CA GLU A 93 0.32 10.17 -11.53
C GLU A 93 0.43 9.07 -12.58
N ASP A 94 1.53 8.33 -12.57
CA ASP A 94 1.82 7.28 -13.55
C ASP A 94 1.00 5.99 -13.25
N TYR A 95 0.45 5.84 -12.04
CA TYR A 95 -0.25 4.64 -11.57
C TYR A 95 -1.75 4.85 -11.26
N LYS A 96 -2.37 5.89 -11.82
CA LYS A 96 -3.78 6.24 -11.55
C LYS A 96 -4.75 5.08 -11.80
N LYS A 97 -4.50 4.27 -12.83
CA LYS A 97 -5.38 3.14 -13.20
C LYS A 97 -5.31 2.04 -12.15
N GLU A 98 -4.12 1.68 -11.72
CA GLU A 98 -3.81 0.66 -10.71
C GLU A 98 -4.37 1.07 -9.35
N ILE A 99 -4.17 2.34 -8.97
CA ILE A 99 -4.74 2.92 -7.75
C ILE A 99 -6.28 2.84 -7.79
N ALA A 100 -6.90 3.22 -8.91
CA ALA A 100 -8.34 3.15 -9.06
C ALA A 100 -8.87 1.71 -8.93
N LEU A 101 -8.16 0.74 -9.52
CA LEU A 101 -8.49 -0.68 -9.35
C LEU A 101 -8.48 -1.05 -7.86
N LYS A 102 -7.44 -0.68 -7.11
CA LYS A 102 -7.33 -0.98 -5.67
C LYS A 102 -8.37 -0.27 -4.80
N LEU A 103 -8.82 0.91 -5.21
CA LEU A 103 -9.88 1.67 -4.52
C LEU A 103 -11.27 1.06 -4.72
N ARG A 104 -11.60 0.63 -5.94
CA ARG A 104 -12.93 0.11 -6.33
C ARG A 104 -13.58 -0.84 -5.32
N PRO A 105 -12.93 -1.93 -4.85
CA PRO A 105 -13.56 -2.88 -3.93
C PRO A 105 -13.80 -2.27 -2.54
N VAL A 106 -12.94 -1.33 -2.13
CA VAL A 106 -13.02 -0.68 -0.82
C VAL A 106 -14.17 0.32 -0.78
N LEU A 107 -14.45 0.99 -1.90
CA LEU A 107 -15.55 1.96 -1.99
C LEU A 107 -16.94 1.33 -1.97
N ARG A 108 -17.06 -0.01 -2.02
CA ARG A 108 -18.32 -0.71 -1.73
C ARG A 108 -18.83 -0.43 -0.31
N TYR A 109 -17.94 -0.14 0.63
CA TYR A 109 -18.31 0.13 2.02
C TYR A 109 -18.51 1.63 2.26
N LEU A 110 -19.70 1.99 2.78
CA LEU A 110 -20.14 3.37 2.96
C LEU A 110 -19.20 4.21 3.84
N LEU A 111 -18.53 3.60 4.82
CA LEU A 111 -17.56 4.27 5.70
C LEU A 111 -16.34 4.81 4.95
N TYR A 112 -15.79 4.03 4.01
CA TYR A 112 -14.63 4.43 3.22
C TYR A 112 -15.00 5.46 2.16
N LEU A 113 -16.20 5.34 1.61
CA LEU A 113 -16.77 6.29 0.67
C LEU A 113 -17.01 7.66 1.30
N SER A 114 -17.61 7.72 2.50
CA SER A 114 -17.87 8.99 3.18
C SER A 114 -16.57 9.72 3.54
N THR A 115 -15.54 8.97 3.93
CA THR A 115 -14.20 9.49 4.17
C THR A 115 -13.57 10.06 2.89
N LEU A 116 -13.70 9.34 1.77
CA LEU A 116 -13.21 9.84 0.48
C LEU A 116 -13.92 11.16 0.11
N LYS A 117 -15.25 11.21 0.22
CA LYS A 117 -16.09 12.37 -0.15
C LYS A 117 -15.82 13.61 0.70
N THR A 118 -15.55 13.44 1.99
CA THR A 118 -15.26 14.54 2.92
C THR A 118 -13.82 15.06 2.77
N GLY A 119 -12.88 14.21 2.34
CA GLY A 119 -11.47 14.55 2.20
C GLY A 119 -10.99 14.90 0.78
N THR A 120 -11.85 14.89 -0.25
CA THR A 120 -11.49 15.24 -1.64
C THR A 120 -11.80 16.72 -1.95
N PRO A 121 -10.87 17.47 -2.56
CA PRO A 121 -11.19 18.75 -3.19
C PRO A 121 -12.28 18.57 -4.25
N ARG A 122 -13.12 19.60 -4.49
CA ARG A 122 -14.28 19.59 -5.42
C ARG A 122 -13.99 18.98 -6.81
N ALA A 123 -12.74 18.94 -7.26
CA ALA A 123 -12.30 18.41 -8.55
C ALA A 123 -12.52 16.90 -8.77
N PHE A 124 -12.79 16.11 -7.71
CA PHE A 124 -13.03 14.65 -7.82
C PHE A 124 -14.51 14.24 -7.64
N ARG A 125 -15.46 15.19 -7.62
CA ARG A 125 -16.91 14.95 -7.43
C ARG A 125 -17.63 14.30 -8.63
N THR A 126 -16.97 13.43 -9.38
CA THR A 126 -17.58 12.72 -10.51
C THR A 126 -17.66 11.23 -10.19
N SER A 127 -18.60 10.84 -9.33
CA SER A 127 -18.80 9.41 -9.02
C SER A 127 -20.17 9.10 -8.40
N ALA A 128 -21.25 9.56 -9.04
CA ALA A 128 -22.57 8.94 -8.88
C ALA A 128 -22.97 8.23 -10.18
N SER A 129 -22.96 8.96 -11.29
CA SER A 129 -23.13 8.42 -12.66
C SER A 129 -22.07 7.38 -13.03
N LEU A 130 -20.82 7.60 -12.60
CA LEU A 130 -19.69 6.71 -12.84
C LEU A 130 -19.77 5.40 -12.03
N LEU A 131 -20.52 5.36 -10.91
CA LEU A 131 -20.75 4.12 -10.16
C LEU A 131 -21.97 3.36 -10.70
N LEU A 132 -22.97 4.09 -11.20
CA LEU A 132 -24.15 3.53 -11.87
C LEU A 132 -23.82 2.92 -13.24
N SER A 133 -22.89 3.52 -14.00
CA SER A 133 -22.47 3.02 -15.33
C SER A 133 -21.72 1.69 -15.30
N TYR A 134 -21.23 1.24 -14.14
CA TYR A 134 -20.42 0.02 -13.99
C TYR A 134 -21.11 -1.08 -13.15
N GLY A 135 -22.44 -1.08 -13.09
CA GLY A 135 -23.21 -2.26 -12.67
C GLY A 135 -23.40 -2.42 -11.16
N TYR A 136 -23.48 -1.33 -10.39
CA TYR A 136 -23.84 -1.34 -8.97
C TYR A 136 -25.25 -0.76 -8.72
N PRO A 137 -26.33 -1.44 -9.15
CA PRO A 137 -27.71 -0.94 -9.07
C PRO A 137 -28.27 -0.83 -7.64
N TRP A 138 -27.59 -1.39 -6.64
CA TRP A 138 -27.99 -1.31 -5.22
C TRP A 138 -27.69 0.06 -4.58
N TYR A 139 -26.99 0.93 -5.31
CA TYR A 139 -26.52 2.23 -4.81
C TYR A 139 -27.59 3.33 -4.86
N SER A 140 -28.70 3.11 -5.56
CA SER A 140 -29.79 4.07 -5.75
C SER A 140 -30.89 4.05 -4.66
N ARG A 141 -30.79 3.19 -3.63
CA ARG A 141 -31.79 3.10 -2.54
C ARG A 141 -31.42 3.78 -1.23
N HIS A 142 -30.24 4.40 -1.14
CA HIS A 142 -29.74 5.03 0.10
C HIS A 142 -29.39 6.51 -0.08
N PHE A 143 -29.92 7.13 -1.13
CA PHE A 143 -29.92 8.57 -1.36
C PHE A 143 -31.35 9.05 -1.59
#